data_AF-A0A136Q6U2-F1
#
_entry.id   AF-A0A136Q6U2-F1
#
_cell.length_a   1.000
_cell.length_b   1.000
_cell.length_c   1.000
_cell.angle_alpha   90.00
_cell.angle_beta   90.00
_cell.angle_gamma   90.00
#
_symmetry.space_group_name_H-M   'P 1'
#
loop_
_entity.id
_entity.type
_entity.pdbx_description
1 polymer ?
#
loop_
_entity_poly.entity_id
_entity_poly.type
_entity_poly.pdbx_seq_one_letter_code
_entity_poly.pdbx_strand_id
1 'polypeptide(L)'
;MKTYQEMVELFERANQTFINTNQQLFYNNFSERRLCGALMLCLHELIAYNDNFYGYFVDVEYNRNKGALKTICKTIRGNNQKIIRINCDLILHSRGEHPEQDNLIALEMKKSSARKQDKQNDCDRLIALTKDTFDDVWPYDGNSLPEHVCRYVLGVYYEINYRKRDILIEYYRRGNHVATHYVQLS
;
A
#
# COMPACT_ATOMS: atom_id res chain seq x y z
N MET A 1 0.03 17.85 9.67
CA MET A 1 -0.03 16.80 8.63
C MET A 1 1.09 15.82 8.86
N LYS A 2 0.79 14.52 8.74
CA LYS A 2 1.73 13.41 8.87
C LYS A 2 2.73 13.42 7.70
N THR A 3 4.00 13.30 8.00
CA THR A 3 5.10 13.38 7.04
C THR A 3 5.44 12.02 6.46
N TYR A 4 6.22 12.02 5.39
CA TYR A 4 6.74 10.78 4.80
C TYR A 4 7.58 9.98 5.80
N GLN A 5 8.48 10.65 6.52
CA GLN A 5 9.32 10.03 7.54
C GLN A 5 8.48 9.37 8.64
N GLU A 6 7.46 10.05 9.16
CA GLU A 6 6.56 9.46 10.17
C GLU A 6 5.83 8.21 9.65
N MET A 7 5.43 8.19 8.37
CA MET A 7 4.76 7.01 7.79
C MET A 7 5.73 5.84 7.56
N VAL A 8 6.97 6.13 7.16
CA VAL A 8 8.02 5.10 7.06
C VAL A 8 8.31 4.52 8.44
N GLU A 9 8.50 5.37 9.46
CA GLU A 9 8.75 4.93 10.85
C GLU A 9 7.59 4.10 11.42
N LEU A 10 6.34 4.51 11.17
CA LEU A 10 5.16 3.73 11.55
C LEU A 10 5.16 2.35 10.89
N PHE A 11 5.38 2.31 9.56
CA PHE A 11 5.41 1.06 8.81
C PHE A 11 6.54 0.14 9.29
N GLU A 12 7.75 0.65 9.47
CA GLU A 12 8.90 -0.15 9.87
C GLU A 12 8.73 -0.73 11.27
N ARG A 13 8.17 0.05 12.20
CA ARG A 13 7.82 -0.46 13.54
C ARG A 13 6.78 -1.57 13.46
N ALA A 14 5.74 -1.40 12.65
CA ALA A 14 4.72 -2.44 12.45
C ALA A 14 5.33 -3.69 11.80
N ASN A 15 6.16 -3.53 10.79
CA ASN A 15 6.84 -4.60 10.07
C ASN A 15 7.78 -5.40 10.98
N GLN A 16 8.55 -4.71 11.82
CA GLN A 16 9.43 -5.36 12.80
C GLN A 16 8.63 -6.21 13.80
N THR A 17 7.53 -5.67 14.34
CA THR A 17 6.62 -6.43 15.21
C THR A 17 6.02 -7.62 14.48
N PHE A 18 5.54 -7.41 13.26
CA PHE A 18 4.95 -8.45 12.42
C PHE A 18 5.93 -9.62 12.20
N ILE A 19 7.16 -9.33 11.76
CA ILE A 19 8.19 -10.35 11.51
C ILE A 19 8.52 -11.12 12.79
N ASN A 20 8.72 -10.42 13.90
CA ASN A 20 9.13 -11.02 15.18
C ASN A 20 8.04 -11.91 15.80
N THR A 21 6.78 -11.49 15.69
CA THR A 21 5.66 -12.19 16.35
C THR A 21 5.04 -13.27 15.46
N ASN A 22 5.19 -13.19 14.13
CA ASN A 22 4.55 -14.08 13.17
C ASN A 22 5.51 -14.97 12.40
N GLN A 23 6.66 -15.34 12.98
CA GLN A 23 7.68 -16.18 12.32
C GLN A 23 7.08 -17.45 11.66
N GLN A 24 6.12 -18.09 12.32
CA GLN A 24 5.42 -19.28 11.80
C GLN A 24 4.67 -19.03 10.48
N LEU A 25 4.21 -17.80 10.22
CA LEU A 25 3.58 -17.46 8.96
C LEU A 25 4.57 -17.49 7.79
N PHE A 26 5.82 -17.13 8.06
CA PHE A 26 6.91 -17.16 7.09
C PHE A 26 7.51 -18.55 6.90
N TYR A 27 7.50 -19.41 7.92
CA TYR A 27 7.95 -20.80 7.79
C TYR A 27 7.01 -21.64 6.92
N ASN A 28 5.69 -21.44 7.07
CA ASN A 28 4.68 -22.32 6.47
C ASN A 28 4.14 -21.82 5.12
N ASN A 29 4.79 -20.83 4.50
CA ASN A 29 4.44 -20.31 3.17
C ASN A 29 2.94 -19.94 3.01
N PHE A 30 2.36 -19.30 4.03
CA PHE A 30 0.94 -18.90 4.02
C PHE A 30 0.60 -17.94 2.88
N SER A 31 -0.69 -17.77 2.58
CA SER A 31 -1.16 -16.86 1.53
C SER A 31 -0.83 -15.40 1.86
N GLU A 32 -0.65 -14.58 0.81
CA GLU A 32 -0.41 -13.13 0.92
C GLU A 32 -1.50 -12.47 1.77
N ARG A 33 -2.77 -12.83 1.57
CA ARG A 33 -3.89 -12.34 2.40
C ARG A 33 -3.69 -12.57 3.90
N ARG A 34 -3.16 -13.73 4.31
CA ARG A 34 -2.96 -14.02 5.73
C ARG A 34 -1.80 -13.20 6.31
N LEU A 35 -0.77 -12.94 5.51
CA LEU A 35 0.36 -12.08 5.89
C LEU A 35 -0.09 -10.61 5.98
N CYS A 36 -0.87 -10.13 5.01
CA CYS A 36 -1.49 -8.80 5.06
C CYS A 36 -2.37 -8.62 6.29
N GLY A 37 -3.22 -9.60 6.62
CA GLY A 37 -4.05 -9.55 7.83
C GLY A 37 -3.23 -9.45 9.12
N ALA A 38 -2.11 -10.18 9.20
CA ALA A 38 -1.22 -10.09 10.36
C ALA A 38 -0.51 -8.73 10.45
N LEU A 39 0.00 -8.20 9.33
CA LEU A 39 0.60 -6.85 9.29
C LEU A 39 -0.43 -5.75 9.60
N MET A 40 -1.68 -5.91 9.14
CA MET A 40 -2.79 -5.02 9.45
C MET A 40 -3.01 -4.92 10.97
N LEU A 41 -2.99 -6.05 11.70
CA LEU A 41 -3.13 -6.04 13.16
C LEU A 41 -2.01 -5.25 13.82
N CYS A 42 -0.75 -5.43 13.40
CA CYS A 42 0.39 -4.68 13.94
C CYS A 42 0.27 -3.17 13.67
N LEU A 43 -0.16 -2.77 12.46
CA LEU A 43 -0.41 -1.36 12.15
C LEU A 43 -1.56 -0.80 12.97
N HIS A 44 -2.67 -1.55 13.07
CA HIS A 44 -3.87 -1.15 13.81
C HIS A 44 -3.54 -0.91 15.28
N GLU A 45 -2.80 -1.82 15.93
CA GLU A 45 -2.38 -1.65 17.31
C GLU A 45 -1.55 -0.37 17.51
N LEU A 46 -0.56 -0.11 16.62
CA LEU A 46 0.28 1.09 16.74
C LEU A 46 -0.51 2.40 16.62
N ILE A 47 -1.52 2.46 15.74
CA ILE A 47 -2.32 3.67 15.57
C ILE A 47 -3.41 3.81 16.63
N ALA A 48 -3.95 2.70 17.16
CA ALA A 48 -5.01 2.71 18.17
C ALA A 48 -4.57 3.31 19.50
N TYR A 49 -3.28 3.19 19.83
CA TYR A 49 -2.69 3.77 21.05
C TYR A 49 -2.05 5.16 20.82
N ASN A 50 -2.31 5.80 19.69
CA ASN A 50 -1.71 7.09 19.35
C ASN A 50 -2.78 8.09 18.89
N ASP A 51 -3.07 9.07 19.74
CA ASP A 51 -4.08 10.10 19.49
C ASP A 51 -3.84 10.89 18.20
N ASN A 52 -2.59 10.97 17.70
CA ASN A 52 -2.29 11.61 16.42
C ASN A 52 -2.91 10.88 15.21
N PHE A 53 -3.36 9.64 15.38
CA PHE A 53 -4.02 8.82 14.37
C PHE A 53 -5.52 8.65 14.62
N TYR A 54 -6.12 9.45 15.52
CA TYR A 54 -7.56 9.44 15.70
C TYR A 54 -8.31 9.66 14.38
N GLY A 55 -9.30 8.81 14.10
CA GLY A 55 -10.06 8.81 12.84
C GLY A 55 -9.33 8.19 11.64
N TYR A 56 -8.21 7.48 11.85
CA TYR A 56 -7.57 6.67 10.81
C TYR A 56 -7.79 5.18 11.06
N PHE A 57 -7.88 4.43 9.96
CA PHE A 57 -8.19 3.00 9.94
C PHE A 57 -7.21 2.26 9.02
N VAL A 58 -6.90 1.02 9.40
CA VAL A 58 -6.16 0.08 8.54
C VAL A 58 -7.15 -0.90 7.95
N ASP A 59 -7.28 -0.92 6.62
CA ASP A 59 -8.22 -1.79 5.91
C ASP A 59 -7.50 -2.69 4.90
N VAL A 60 -7.91 -3.96 4.83
CA VAL A 60 -7.39 -4.98 3.89
C VAL A 60 -8.37 -5.14 2.73
N GLU A 61 -7.84 -5.29 1.50
CA GLU A 61 -8.63 -5.46 0.27
C GLU A 61 -9.76 -4.42 0.11
N TYR A 62 -9.55 -3.20 0.64
CA TYR A 62 -10.61 -2.21 0.76
C TYR A 62 -11.11 -1.74 -0.60
N ASN A 63 -12.37 -2.06 -0.91
CA ASN A 63 -13.05 -1.54 -2.08
C ASN A 63 -13.84 -0.27 -1.69
N ARG A 64 -13.31 0.90 -2.06
CA ARG A 64 -13.84 2.25 -1.74
C ARG A 64 -15.28 2.55 -2.22
N ASN A 65 -15.95 1.66 -2.95
CA ASN A 65 -17.28 1.92 -3.48
C ASN A 65 -18.17 0.68 -3.37
N LYS A 66 -19.17 0.70 -2.47
CA LYS A 66 -20.35 -0.21 -2.28
C LYS A 66 -20.59 -1.32 -3.35
N GLY A 67 -19.60 -2.17 -3.66
CA GLY A 67 -19.66 -3.24 -4.66
C GLY A 67 -19.03 -2.98 -6.06
N ALA A 68 -18.62 -1.75 -6.44
CA ALA A 68 -18.03 -1.47 -7.76
C ALA A 68 -16.51 -1.29 -7.70
N LEU A 69 -15.74 -2.03 -8.51
CA LEU A 69 -14.27 -1.91 -8.58
C LEU A 69 -13.86 -0.53 -9.11
N LYS A 70 -13.23 0.31 -8.26
CA LYS A 70 -12.63 1.56 -8.75
C LYS A 70 -11.47 1.24 -9.69
N THR A 71 -11.56 1.71 -10.93
CA THR A 71 -10.45 1.75 -11.89
C THR A 71 -10.21 3.19 -12.31
N ILE A 72 -8.93 3.57 -12.40
CA ILE A 72 -8.53 4.83 -13.00
C ILE A 72 -7.77 4.57 -14.28
N CYS A 73 -8.05 5.36 -15.30
CA CYS A 73 -7.16 5.45 -16.44
C CYS A 73 -6.05 6.43 -16.08
N LYS A 74 -4.79 6.00 -16.19
CA LYS A 74 -3.64 6.84 -15.90
C LYS A 74 -2.50 6.58 -16.84
N THR A 75 -1.84 7.67 -17.23
CA THR A 75 -0.58 7.60 -17.95
C THR A 75 0.56 7.25 -16.98
N ILE A 76 1.14 6.06 -17.16
CA ILE A 76 2.27 5.56 -16.36
C ILE A 76 3.49 5.52 -17.27
N ARG A 77 4.47 6.40 -17.03
CA ARG A 77 5.74 6.49 -17.77
C ARG A 77 5.56 6.63 -19.30
N GLY A 78 5.32 7.84 -19.80
CA GLY A 78 5.21 8.14 -21.25
C GLY A 78 3.83 8.67 -21.65
N ASN A 79 3.32 8.33 -22.84
CA ASN A 79 1.97 8.71 -23.33
C ASN A 79 0.95 7.55 -23.30
N ASN A 80 1.34 6.38 -22.78
CA ASN A 80 0.45 5.21 -22.78
C ASN A 80 -0.45 5.23 -21.54
N GLN A 81 -1.75 5.31 -21.80
CA GLN A 81 -2.79 5.18 -20.78
C GLN A 81 -2.93 3.71 -20.34
N LYS A 82 -2.88 3.48 -19.03
CA LYS A 82 -3.14 2.18 -18.39
C LYS A 82 -4.37 2.28 -17.49
N ILE A 83 -5.22 1.25 -17.53
CA ILE A 83 -6.28 1.07 -16.55
C ILE A 83 -5.67 0.45 -15.30
N ILE A 84 -5.73 1.16 -14.19
CA ILE A 84 -5.21 0.76 -12.88
C ILE A 84 -6.41 0.46 -11.97
N ARG A 85 -6.44 -0.75 -11.42
CA ARG A 85 -7.38 -1.11 -10.34
C ARG A 85 -6.90 -0.49 -9.03
N ILE A 86 -7.82 0.14 -8.31
CA ILE A 86 -7.57 0.80 -7.02
C ILE A 86 -8.07 -0.13 -5.93
N ASN A 87 -7.47 -1.30 -5.86
CA ASN A 87 -7.68 -2.22 -4.76
C ASN A 87 -6.28 -2.62 -4.32
N CYS A 88 -5.82 -2.02 -3.23
CA CYS A 88 -4.55 -2.40 -2.62
C CYS A 88 -4.81 -3.53 -1.63
N ASP A 89 -3.76 -4.31 -1.37
CA ASP A 89 -3.83 -5.36 -0.36
C ASP A 89 -4.09 -4.78 1.04
N LEU A 90 -3.49 -3.62 1.34
CA LEU A 90 -3.68 -2.91 2.60
C LEU A 90 -3.61 -1.40 2.40
N ILE A 91 -4.46 -0.66 3.11
CA ILE A 91 -4.41 0.81 3.18
C ILE A 91 -4.53 1.30 4.62
N LEU A 92 -3.87 2.43 4.92
CA LEU A 92 -4.10 3.26 6.10
C LEU A 92 -4.66 4.60 5.65
N HIS A 93 -5.87 4.92 6.09
CA HIS A 93 -6.58 6.10 5.64
C HIS A 93 -7.67 6.56 6.63
N SER A 94 -8.23 7.76 6.43
CA SER A 94 -9.28 8.31 7.30
C SER A 94 -10.70 7.91 6.89
N ARG A 95 -10.87 7.12 5.83
CA ARG A 95 -12.17 6.85 5.20
C ARG A 95 -12.92 8.13 4.78
N GLY A 96 -12.19 9.21 4.50
CA GLY A 96 -12.73 10.53 4.15
C GLY A 96 -12.99 11.47 5.33
N GLU A 97 -12.74 11.05 6.59
CA GLU A 97 -12.94 11.91 7.77
C GLU A 97 -11.92 13.07 7.85
N HIS A 98 -10.75 12.93 7.22
CA HIS A 98 -9.69 13.94 7.17
C HIS A 98 -9.35 14.34 5.72
N PRO A 99 -10.18 15.16 5.04
CA PRO A 99 -10.01 15.47 3.61
C PRO A 99 -8.65 16.08 3.24
N GLU A 100 -8.04 16.85 4.14
CA GLU A 100 -6.70 17.44 3.93
C GLU A 100 -5.59 16.39 3.86
N GLN A 101 -5.81 15.21 4.45
CA GLN A 101 -4.84 14.11 4.47
C GLN A 101 -5.52 12.75 4.64
N ASP A 102 -6.41 12.38 3.72
CA ASP A 102 -7.17 11.13 3.86
C ASP A 102 -6.26 9.89 3.79
N ASN A 103 -5.28 9.91 2.89
CA ASN A 103 -4.49 8.74 2.52
C ASN A 103 -3.08 8.77 3.10
N LEU A 104 -2.75 7.80 3.94
CA LEU A 104 -1.42 7.72 4.56
C LEU A 104 -0.54 6.66 3.91
N ILE A 105 -0.94 5.39 3.99
CA ILE A 105 -0.12 4.27 3.49
C ILE A 105 -0.94 3.42 2.53
N ALA A 106 -0.39 3.11 1.36
CA ALA A 106 -0.88 2.07 0.47
C ALA A 106 0.19 0.97 0.39
N LEU A 107 -0.21 -0.29 0.52
CA LEU A 107 0.71 -1.42 0.51
C LEU A 107 0.23 -2.50 -0.45
N GLU A 108 1.19 -3.02 -1.22
CA GLU A 108 1.05 -4.19 -2.08
C GLU A 108 1.99 -5.28 -1.58
N MET A 109 1.47 -6.50 -1.41
CA MET A 109 2.22 -7.63 -0.90
C MET A 109 2.25 -8.76 -1.93
N LYS A 110 3.45 -9.27 -2.19
CA LYS A 110 3.63 -10.34 -3.16
C LYS A 110 4.61 -11.40 -2.71
N LYS A 111 4.39 -12.64 -3.13
CA LYS A 111 5.44 -13.67 -3.12
C LYS A 111 6.38 -13.44 -4.28
N SER A 112 7.66 -13.67 -4.05
CA SER A 112 8.70 -13.61 -5.09
C SER A 112 8.46 -14.57 -6.26
N SER A 113 7.69 -15.63 -6.06
CA SER A 113 7.27 -16.57 -7.11
C SER A 113 6.13 -16.06 -8.00
N ALA A 114 5.51 -14.92 -7.68
CA ALA A 114 4.46 -14.34 -8.50
C ALA A 114 4.99 -13.90 -9.88
N ARG A 115 4.08 -13.77 -10.85
CA ARG A 115 4.45 -13.38 -12.22
C ARG A 115 5.02 -11.97 -12.21
N LYS A 116 6.10 -11.75 -12.97
CA LYS A 116 6.74 -10.45 -13.12
C LYS A 116 5.76 -9.34 -13.51
N GLN A 117 4.79 -9.66 -14.37
CA GLN A 117 3.78 -8.69 -14.81
C GLN A 117 2.86 -8.26 -13.65
N ASP A 118 2.49 -9.17 -12.76
CA ASP A 118 1.62 -8.85 -11.62
C ASP A 118 2.35 -7.93 -10.64
N LYS A 119 3.63 -8.24 -10.36
CA LYS A 119 4.52 -7.38 -9.55
C LYS A 119 4.64 -5.97 -10.16
N GLN A 120 4.88 -5.89 -11.47
CA GLN A 120 4.97 -4.59 -12.15
C GLN A 120 3.66 -3.81 -12.08
N ASN A 121 2.50 -4.49 -12.16
CA ASN A 121 1.20 -3.82 -12.01
C ASN A 121 1.01 -3.25 -10.60
N ASP A 122 1.51 -3.94 -9.57
CA ASP A 122 1.49 -3.46 -8.19
C ASP A 122 2.39 -2.24 -8.00
N CYS A 123 3.63 -2.25 -8.52
CA CYS A 123 4.51 -1.08 -8.53
C CYS A 123 3.90 0.11 -9.29
N ASP A 124 3.34 -0.13 -10.47
CA ASP A 124 2.67 0.87 -11.30
C ASP A 124 1.49 1.52 -10.55
N ARG A 125 0.74 0.72 -9.77
CA ARG A 125 -0.35 1.19 -8.92
C ARG A 125 0.15 2.07 -7.78
N LEU A 126 1.22 1.68 -7.08
CA LEU A 126 1.81 2.50 -6.01
C LEU A 126 2.36 3.83 -6.53
N ILE A 127 2.99 3.82 -7.71
CA ILE A 127 3.36 5.05 -8.43
C ILE A 127 2.12 5.92 -8.67
N ALA A 128 1.02 5.33 -9.13
CA ALA A 128 -0.19 6.08 -9.38
C ALA A 128 -0.79 6.69 -8.11
N LEU A 129 -0.88 5.92 -7.03
CA LEU A 129 -1.53 6.30 -5.78
C LEU A 129 -0.75 7.34 -4.97
N THR A 130 0.58 7.37 -5.12
CA THR A 130 1.43 8.31 -4.39
C THR A 130 1.68 9.64 -5.11
N LYS A 131 1.14 9.87 -6.31
CA LYS A 131 1.24 11.18 -6.98
C LYS A 131 0.50 12.28 -6.20
N ASP A 132 1.03 13.50 -6.25
CA ASP A 132 0.44 14.69 -5.60
C ASP A 132 -0.78 15.24 -6.37
N THR A 133 -0.76 15.16 -7.71
CA THR A 133 -1.80 15.70 -8.60
C THR A 133 -2.58 14.64 -9.37
N PHE A 134 -3.78 15.03 -9.79
CA PHE A 134 -4.74 14.22 -10.54
C PHE A 134 -4.72 14.52 -12.05
N ASP A 135 -3.78 15.33 -12.53
CA ASP A 135 -3.80 15.91 -13.88
C ASP A 135 -3.86 14.85 -14.99
N ASP A 136 -3.33 13.65 -14.72
CA ASP A 136 -3.34 12.51 -15.65
C ASP A 136 -4.30 11.37 -15.24
N VAL A 137 -5.16 11.59 -14.23
CA VAL A 137 -6.02 10.56 -13.63
C VAL A 137 -7.46 10.80 -14.03
N TRP A 138 -7.99 9.93 -14.87
CA TRP A 138 -9.37 9.98 -15.33
C TRP A 138 -10.15 8.78 -14.79
N PRO A 139 -11.40 8.97 -14.33
CA PRO A 139 -12.27 7.85 -14.01
C PRO A 139 -12.51 7.07 -15.31
N TYR A 140 -12.29 5.76 -15.31
CA TYR A 140 -12.55 4.97 -16.51
C TYR A 140 -14.05 4.95 -16.89
N ASP A 141 -14.93 5.09 -15.90
CA ASP A 141 -16.38 5.09 -16.05
C ASP A 141 -17.01 6.47 -16.31
N GLY A 142 -16.19 7.54 -16.35
CA GLY A 142 -16.62 8.89 -16.69
C GLY A 142 -17.49 9.63 -15.65
N ASN A 143 -17.76 9.05 -14.48
CA ASN A 143 -18.85 9.51 -13.61
C ASN A 143 -18.44 10.43 -12.44
N SER A 144 -17.15 10.64 -12.16
CA SER A 144 -16.61 11.68 -11.25
C SER A 144 -15.13 11.45 -11.00
N LEU A 145 -14.32 12.53 -10.88
CA LEU A 145 -12.94 12.42 -10.40
C LEU A 145 -12.94 11.60 -9.09
N PRO A 146 -12.09 10.59 -8.93
CA PRO A 146 -12.13 9.77 -7.74
C PRO A 146 -11.69 10.61 -6.54
N GLU A 147 -12.67 11.12 -5.79
CA GLU A 147 -12.43 11.82 -4.55
C GLU A 147 -11.60 10.90 -3.66
N HIS A 148 -10.41 11.36 -3.28
CA HIS A 148 -9.54 10.73 -2.29
C HIS A 148 -8.91 9.38 -2.69
N VAL A 149 -8.65 9.13 -3.97
CA VAL A 149 -7.97 7.87 -4.37
C VAL A 149 -6.44 7.97 -4.42
N CYS A 150 -5.88 9.15 -4.67
CA CYS A 150 -4.43 9.36 -4.73
C CYS A 150 -3.95 10.16 -3.50
N ARG A 151 -2.70 10.63 -3.52
CA ARG A 151 -2.04 11.37 -2.42
C ARG A 151 -1.75 10.53 -1.18
N TYR A 152 -1.56 9.23 -1.37
CA TYR A 152 -0.95 8.42 -0.33
C TYR A 152 0.43 8.98 0.00
N VAL A 153 0.66 9.26 1.29
CA VAL A 153 1.94 9.79 1.78
C VAL A 153 3.09 8.81 1.51
N LEU A 154 2.82 7.51 1.67
CA LEU A 154 3.77 6.41 1.45
C LEU A 154 3.10 5.28 0.66
N GLY A 155 3.79 4.79 -0.36
CA GLY A 155 3.50 3.51 -1.01
C GLY A 155 4.56 2.48 -0.64
N VAL A 156 4.14 1.26 -0.34
CA VAL A 156 5.04 0.16 0.04
C VAL A 156 4.80 -1.04 -0.85
N TYR A 157 5.83 -1.48 -1.57
CA TYR A 157 5.84 -2.79 -2.21
C TYR A 157 6.61 -3.76 -1.32
N TYR A 158 5.97 -4.88 -0.97
CA TYR A 158 6.46 -5.86 -0.02
C TYR A 158 6.55 -7.24 -0.66
N GLU A 159 7.75 -7.67 -1.03
CA GLU A 159 7.98 -8.94 -1.71
C GLU A 159 8.68 -9.97 -0.83
N ILE A 160 8.02 -11.10 -0.57
CA ILE A 160 8.53 -12.16 0.30
C ILE A 160 9.23 -13.25 -0.52
N ASN A 161 10.47 -13.53 -0.16
CA ASN A 161 11.25 -14.61 -0.76
C ASN A 161 11.51 -15.75 0.23
N TYR A 162 10.65 -16.76 0.18
CA TYR A 162 10.81 -17.96 1.01
C TYR A 162 12.09 -18.75 0.72
N ARG A 163 12.65 -18.67 -0.49
CA ARG A 163 13.89 -19.40 -0.85
C ARG A 163 15.11 -18.73 -0.26
N LYS A 164 15.19 -17.40 -0.36
CA LYS A 164 16.29 -16.61 0.20
C LYS A 164 16.11 -16.26 1.68
N ARG A 165 14.90 -16.49 2.21
CA ARG A 165 14.48 -16.06 3.55
C ARG A 165 14.70 -14.56 3.74
N ASP A 166 14.31 -13.77 2.75
CA ASP A 166 14.35 -12.32 2.81
C ASP A 166 13.02 -11.71 2.35
N ILE A 167 12.83 -10.45 2.73
CA ILE A 167 11.76 -9.60 2.25
C ILE A 167 12.41 -8.42 1.55
N LEU A 168 12.03 -8.20 0.30
CA LEU A 168 12.30 -6.97 -0.44
C LEU A 168 11.23 -5.94 -0.09
N ILE A 169 11.65 -4.76 0.34
CA ILE A 169 10.76 -3.63 0.62
C ILE A 169 11.18 -2.47 -0.28
N GLU A 170 10.22 -1.92 -1.01
CA GLU A 170 10.41 -0.71 -1.81
C GLU A 170 9.44 0.38 -1.39
N TYR A 171 9.93 1.61 -1.35
CA TYR A 171 9.15 2.78 -1.01
C TYR A 171 8.86 3.66 -2.22
N TYR A 172 7.64 4.16 -2.24
CA TYR A 172 7.11 5.03 -3.28
C TYR A 172 6.57 6.31 -2.65
N ARG A 173 6.91 7.44 -3.26
CA ARG A 173 6.48 8.77 -2.81
C ARG A 173 6.39 9.71 -4.01
N ARG A 174 5.35 10.54 -4.07
CA ARG A 174 5.15 11.52 -5.17
C ARG A 174 5.21 10.87 -6.55
N GLY A 175 4.75 9.64 -6.67
CA GLY A 175 4.77 8.84 -7.90
C GLY A 175 6.15 8.34 -8.35
N ASN A 176 7.14 8.33 -7.45
CA ASN A 176 8.46 7.83 -7.74
C ASN A 176 8.84 6.74 -6.76
N HIS A 177 9.62 5.77 -7.22
CA HIS A 177 10.39 4.88 -6.36
C HIS A 177 11.49 5.71 -5.68
N VAL A 178 11.64 5.59 -4.37
CA VAL A 178 12.57 6.41 -3.57
C VAL A 178 13.57 5.62 -2.74
N ALA A 179 13.27 4.35 -2.41
CA ALA A 179 14.17 3.50 -1.66
C ALA A 179 13.88 2.02 -1.89
N THR A 180 14.91 1.19 -1.77
CA THR A 180 14.82 -0.27 -1.73
C THR A 180 15.72 -0.78 -0.61
N HIS A 181 15.22 -1.72 0.19
CA HIS A 181 16.03 -2.44 1.14
C HIS A 181 15.53 -3.88 1.33
N TYR A 182 16.35 -4.69 2.00
CA TYR A 182 16.06 -6.10 2.28
C TYR A 182 16.04 -6.34 3.78
N VAL A 183 15.04 -7.08 4.26
CA VAL A 183 14.95 -7.56 5.63
C VAL A 183 15.15 -9.06 5.65
N GLN A 184 16.11 -9.54 6.45
CA GLN A 184 16.36 -10.97 6.60
C GLN A 184 15.35 -11.59 7.57
N LEU A 185 14.79 -12.75 7.20
CA LEU A 185 13.94 -13.56 8.05
C LEU A 185 14.81 -14.56 8.81
N SER A 186 14.86 -14.43 10.13
CA SER A 186 15.53 -15.38 11.04
C SER A 186 14.93 -16.78 10.95
#